data_AF-A0A7S0ZMH3-F1
#
_entry.id   AF-A0A7S0ZMH3-F1
#
_cell.length_a   1.000
_cell.length_b   1.000
_cell.length_c   1.000
_cell.angle_alpha   90.00
_cell.angle_beta   90.00
_cell.angle_gamma   90.00
#
_symmetry.space_group_name_H-M   'P 1'
#
loop_
_entity.id
_entity.type
_entity.pdbx_description
1 polymer ?
#
loop_
_entity_poly.entity_id
_entity_poly.type
_entity_poly.pdbx_seq_one_letter_code
_entity_poly.pdbx_strand_id
1 'polypeptide(L)'
;DVEQVLLDIHPIYGLLFVVYIAIMVLSLLNIVTGICVNNALEMAQLDQDLMMKFELDRKAAYMESLEGIFHDLDVDASGTISFDEFTSHLEREEVCALFSVLGIEVSDAISFFEALDVDGSHELVIDEFV
;
A
#
# COMPACT_ATOMS: atom_id res chain seq x y z
N ASP A 1 23.91 28.60 -45.33
CA ASP A 1 25.31 28.83 -45.74
C ASP A 1 26.03 27.55 -46.14
N VAL A 2 26.27 26.58 -45.26
CA VAL A 2 27.02 25.35 -45.62
C VAL A 2 26.26 24.43 -46.59
N GLU A 3 24.94 24.34 -46.46
CA GLU A 3 24.07 23.54 -47.32
C GLU A 3 24.07 24.03 -48.78
N GLN A 4 24.02 25.35 -48.98
CA GLN A 4 24.03 25.96 -50.31
C GLN A 4 25.38 25.71 -51.02
N VAL A 5 26.49 25.79 -50.29
CA VAL A 5 27.83 25.48 -50.82
C VAL A 5 27.98 24.00 -51.20
N LEU A 6 27.30 23.09 -50.49
CA LEU A 6 27.31 21.65 -50.80
C LEU A 6 26.44 21.31 -52.01
N LEU A 7 25.30 22.00 -52.19
CA LEU A 7 24.41 21.83 -53.34
C LEU A 7 25.05 22.33 -54.65
N ASP A 8 25.86 23.38 -54.59
CA ASP A 8 26.58 23.93 -55.75
C ASP A 8 27.66 22.98 -56.32
N ILE A 9 28.17 22.02 -55.52
CA ILE A 9 29.17 21.04 -55.97
C ILE A 9 28.49 19.80 -56.58
N HIS A 10 27.60 19.16 -55.82
CA HIS A 10 26.79 18.05 -56.33
C HIS A 10 25.57 17.82 -55.40
N PRO A 11 24.34 17.73 -55.92
CA PRO A 11 23.11 17.65 -55.11
C PRO A 11 23.05 16.45 -54.16
N ILE A 12 23.84 15.41 -54.42
CA ILE A 12 23.94 14.21 -53.58
C ILE A 12 24.51 14.49 -52.19
N TYR A 13 25.40 15.47 -52.05
CA TYR A 13 25.97 15.84 -50.76
C TYR A 13 24.94 16.58 -49.89
N GLY A 14 24.09 17.41 -50.50
CA GLY A 14 22.94 18.00 -49.81
C GLY A 14 21.97 16.94 -49.29
N LEU A 15 21.63 15.94 -50.12
CA LEU A 15 20.76 14.84 -49.71
C LEU A 15 21.36 14.04 -48.53
N LEU A 16 22.64 13.67 -48.60
CA LEU A 16 23.31 12.96 -47.50
C LEU A 16 23.35 13.77 -46.21
N PHE A 17 23.55 15.09 -46.30
CA PHE A 17 23.56 15.98 -45.15
C PHE A 17 22.17 16.08 -44.49
N VAL A 18 21.11 16.19 -45.28
CA VAL A 18 19.73 16.19 -44.77
C VAL A 18 19.38 14.87 -44.10
N VAL A 19 19.75 13.73 -44.72
CA VAL A 19 19.54 12.40 -44.13
C VAL A 19 20.31 12.25 -42.82
N TYR A 20 21.57 12.71 -42.77
CA TYR A 20 22.37 12.71 -41.56
C TYR A 20 21.71 13.52 -40.44
N ILE A 21 21.27 14.76 -40.72
CA ILE A 21 20.57 15.59 -39.73
C ILE A 21 19.28 14.90 -39.27
N ALA A 22 18.48 14.37 -40.19
CA ALA A 22 17.25 13.68 -39.86
C ALA A 22 17.51 12.50 -38.91
N ILE A 23 18.50 11.65 -39.20
CA ILE A 23 18.88 10.53 -38.35
C ILE A 23 19.38 11.01 -36.98
N MET A 24 20.20 12.07 -36.94
CA MET A 24 20.73 12.61 -35.69
C MET A 24 19.62 13.18 -34.81
N VAL A 25 18.67 13.93 -35.37
CA VAL A 25 17.54 14.51 -34.63
C VAL A 25 16.58 13.42 -34.16
N LEU A 26 16.25 12.44 -35.01
CA LEU A 26 15.41 11.30 -34.62
C LEU A 26 16.08 10.47 -33.52
N SER A 27 17.39 10.22 -33.64
CA SER A 27 18.18 9.52 -32.62
C SER A 27 18.15 10.26 -31.29
N LEU A 28 18.41 11.57 -31.29
CA LEU A 28 18.39 12.38 -30.08
C LEU A 28 17.00 12.41 -29.43
N LEU A 29 15.95 12.60 -30.23
CA LEU A 29 14.57 12.61 -29.75
C LEU A 29 14.18 11.28 -29.11
N ASN A 30 14.55 10.16 -29.73
CA ASN A 30 14.29 8.82 -29.20
C ASN A 30 15.04 8.56 -27.89
N ILE A 31 16.30 9.03 -27.78
CA ILE A 31 17.08 8.91 -26.54
C ILE A 31 16.41 9.70 -25.41
N VAL A 32 16.06 10.97 -25.65
CA VAL A 32 15.42 11.82 -24.64
C VAL A 32 14.07 11.24 -24.23
N THR A 33 13.27 10.79 -25.20
CA THR A 33 11.98 10.15 -24.93
C THR A 33 12.16 8.89 -24.09
N GLY A 34 13.15 8.06 -24.42
CA GLY A 34 13.48 6.85 -23.66
C GLY A 34 13.81 7.16 -22.20
N ILE A 35 14.62 8.19 -21.94
CA ILE A 35 14.95 8.63 -20.57
C ILE A 35 13.70 9.13 -19.84
N CYS A 36 12.88 9.96 -20.49
CA CYS A 36 11.65 10.46 -19.88
C CYS A 36 10.67 9.34 -19.53
N VAL A 37 10.50 8.35 -20.42
CA VAL A 37 9.63 7.19 -20.16
C VAL A 37 10.19 6.34 -19.02
N ASN A 38 11.49 6.08 -19.01
CA ASN A 38 12.12 5.31 -17.93
C ASN A 38 11.93 6.00 -16.56
N ASN A 39 12.17 7.31 -16.49
CA ASN A 39 11.97 8.08 -15.27
C ASN A 39 10.49 8.09 -14.84
N ALA A 40 9.56 8.23 -15.79
CA ALA A 40 8.13 8.19 -15.48
C ALA A 40 7.70 6.82 -14.94
N LEU A 41 8.25 5.73 -15.50
CA LEU A 41 7.97 4.36 -15.06
C LEU A 41 8.57 4.08 -13.66
N GLU A 42 9.80 4.52 -13.40
CA GLU A 42 10.44 4.40 -12.09
C GLU A 42 9.66 5.15 -11.01
N MET A 43 9.18 6.37 -11.30
CA MET A 43 8.35 7.14 -10.37
C MET A 43 7.01 6.45 -10.09
N ALA A 44 6.38 5.86 -11.12
CA ALA A 44 5.14 5.10 -10.94
C ALA A 44 5.35 3.84 -10.07
N GLN A 45 6.49 3.17 -10.20
CA GLN A 45 6.84 2.02 -9.35
C GLN A 45 7.11 2.45 -7.90
N LEU A 46 7.87 3.52 -7.70
CA LEU A 46 8.18 4.04 -6.36
C LEU A 46 6.90 4.44 -5.60
N ASP A 47 5.93 5.06 -6.29
CA ASP A 47 4.63 5.42 -5.70
C ASP A 47 3.85 4.16 -5.26
N GLN A 48 3.82 3.11 -6.09
CA GLN A 48 3.19 1.83 -5.73
C GLN A 48 3.87 1.16 -4.53
N ASP A 49 5.20 1.13 -4.50
CA ASP A 49 5.97 0.54 -3.39
C ASP A 49 5.75 1.32 -2.08
N LEU A 50 5.67 2.65 -2.16
CA LEU A 50 5.36 3.49 -0.99
C LEU A 50 3.93 3.25 -0.50
N MET A 51 2.94 3.20 -1.39
CA MET A 51 1.57 2.87 -1.02
C MET A 51 1.47 1.50 -0.36
N MET A 52 2.13 0.49 -0.92
CA MET A 52 2.16 -0.87 -0.35
C MET A 52 2.77 -0.87 1.05
N LYS A 53 3.90 -0.18 1.25
CA LYS A 53 4.52 -0.05 2.58
C LYS A 53 3.61 0.65 3.58
N PHE A 54 2.98 1.75 3.17
CA PHE A 54 2.06 2.47 4.03
C PHE A 54 0.88 1.59 4.48
N GLU A 55 0.33 0.78 3.58
CA GLU A 55 -0.71 -0.20 3.91
C GLU A 55 -0.23 -1.29 4.88
N LEU A 56 0.98 -1.82 4.68
CA LEU A 56 1.58 -2.81 5.59
C LEU A 56 1.85 -2.21 6.98
N ASP A 57 2.43 -1.01 7.05
CA ASP A 57 2.70 -0.32 8.31
C ASP A 57 1.41 0.01 9.05
N ARG A 58 0.37 0.45 8.32
CA ARG A 58 -0.96 0.68 8.86
C ARG A 58 -1.57 -0.60 9.43
N LYS A 59 -1.48 -1.72 8.70
CA LYS A 59 -1.95 -3.03 9.18
C LYS A 59 -1.19 -3.47 10.42
N ALA A 60 0.14 -3.30 10.45
CA ALA A 60 0.96 -3.64 11.61
C ALA A 60 0.57 -2.80 12.85
N ALA A 61 0.35 -1.50 12.69
CA ALA A 61 -0.12 -0.65 13.78
C ALA A 61 -1.52 -1.04 14.29
N TYR A 62 -2.42 -1.49 13.40
CA TYR A 62 -3.71 -2.05 13.80
C TYR A 62 -3.56 -3.35 14.58
N MET A 63 -2.69 -4.27 14.13
CA MET A 63 -2.40 -5.52 14.83
C MET A 63 -1.81 -5.24 16.23
N GLU A 64 -0.83 -4.34 16.34
CA GLU A 64 -0.26 -3.95 17.63
C GLU A 64 -1.32 -3.36 18.59
N SER A 65 -2.25 -2.55 18.06
CA SER A 65 -3.36 -2.02 18.85
C SER A 65 -4.32 -3.12 19.30
N LEU A 66 -4.61 -4.11 18.45
CA LEU A 66 -5.47 -5.24 18.81
C LEU A 66 -4.80 -6.17 19.83
N GLU A 67 -3.50 -6.44 19.70
CA GLU A 67 -2.72 -7.18 20.68
C GLU A 67 -2.71 -6.49 22.04
N GLY A 68 -2.58 -5.15 22.06
CA GLY A 68 -2.68 -4.37 23.30
C GLY A 68 -4.05 -4.53 23.96
N ILE A 69 -5.13 -4.49 23.17
CA ILE A 69 -6.50 -4.70 23.65
C ILE A 69 -6.69 -6.12 24.19
N PHE A 70 -6.16 -7.12 23.48
CA PHE A 70 -6.20 -8.50 23.92
C PHE A 70 -5.58 -8.66 25.31
N HIS A 71 -4.43 -8.03 25.54
CA HIS A 71 -3.76 -8.06 26.83
C HIS A 71 -4.53 -7.30 27.93
N ASP A 72 -5.23 -6.22 27.58
CA ASP A 72 -6.08 -5.49 28.52
C ASP A 72 -7.36 -6.28 28.90
N LEU A 73 -7.86 -7.13 28.01
CA LEU A 73 -9.03 -8.01 28.21
C LEU A 73 -8.69 -9.27 29.00
N ASP A 74 -7.51 -9.86 28.77
CA ASP A 74 -7.00 -11.05 29.46
C ASP A 74 -6.51 -10.70 30.89
N VAL A 75 -7.46 -10.57 31.82
CA VAL A 75 -7.19 -10.15 33.21
C VAL A 75 -6.45 -11.23 33.98
N ASP A 76 -6.74 -12.50 33.70
CA ASP A 76 -6.12 -13.64 34.38
C ASP A 76 -4.79 -14.09 33.76
N ALA A 77 -4.39 -13.48 32.65
CA ALA A 77 -3.19 -13.80 31.87
C ALA A 77 -3.17 -15.26 31.41
N SER A 78 -4.35 -15.83 31.13
CA SER A 78 -4.52 -17.18 30.61
C SER A 78 -4.01 -17.32 29.18
N GLY A 79 -3.87 -16.20 28.45
CA GLY A 79 -3.56 -16.18 27.02
C GLY A 79 -4.80 -16.39 26.14
N THR A 80 -5.99 -16.29 26.72
CA THR A 80 -7.30 -16.45 26.09
C THR A 80 -8.29 -15.48 26.70
N ILE A 81 -9.27 -14.99 25.94
CA ILE A 81 -10.33 -14.14 26.48
C ILE A 81 -11.59 -14.98 26.67
N SER A 82 -11.98 -15.19 27.92
CA SER A 82 -13.24 -15.87 28.23
C SER A 82 -14.45 -14.98 27.95
N PHE A 83 -15.62 -15.59 27.73
CA PHE A 83 -16.87 -14.85 27.53
C PHE A 83 -17.21 -13.89 28.69
N ASP A 84 -16.89 -14.27 29.93
CA ASP A 84 -17.11 -13.42 31.11
C ASP A 84 -16.14 -12.21 31.14
N GLU A 85 -14.88 -12.40 30.75
CA GLU A 85 -13.91 -11.30 30.63
C GLU A 85 -14.29 -10.34 29.50
N PHE A 86 -14.75 -10.89 28.38
CA PHE A 86 -15.21 -10.13 27.24
C PHE A 86 -16.43 -9.26 27.55
N THR A 87 -17.47 -9.85 28.15
CA THR A 87 -18.70 -9.13 28.51
C THR A 87 -18.48 -8.11 29.61
N SER A 88 -17.67 -8.43 30.64
CA SER A 88 -17.34 -7.48 31.71
C SER A 88 -16.52 -6.28 31.24
N HIS A 89 -15.70 -6.44 30.19
CA HIS A 89 -14.93 -5.34 29.59
C HIS A 89 -15.73 -4.54 28.57
N LEU A 90 -16.70 -5.15 27.88
CA LEU A 90 -17.60 -4.41 27.00
C LEU A 90 -18.57 -3.48 27.74
N GLU A 91 -18.80 -3.70 29.04
CA GLU A 91 -19.49 -2.72 29.90
C GLU A 91 -18.64 -1.45 30.15
N ARG A 92 -17.34 -1.48 29.86
CA ARG A 92 -16.47 -0.30 29.99
C ARG A 92 -16.57 0.58 28.75
N GLU A 93 -16.88 1.85 28.99
CA GLU A 93 -17.04 2.88 27.95
C GLU A 93 -15.77 3.06 27.10
N GLU A 94 -14.58 2.82 27.67
CA GLU A 94 -13.29 2.89 26.98
C GLU A 94 -13.15 1.80 25.89
N VAL A 95 -13.56 0.57 26.21
CA VAL A 95 -13.48 -0.58 25.29
C VAL A 95 -14.53 -0.43 24.18
N CYS A 96 -15.74 -0.02 24.53
CA CYS A 96 -16.82 0.23 23.56
C CYS A 96 -16.46 1.38 22.58
N ALA A 97 -15.84 2.45 23.08
CA ALA A 97 -15.35 3.54 22.25
C ALA A 97 -14.24 3.08 21.30
N LEU A 98 -13.37 2.17 21.75
CA LEU A 98 -12.27 1.64 20.97
C LEU A 98 -12.74 0.68 19.85
N PHE A 99 -13.69 -0.22 20.14
CA PHE A 99 -14.37 -1.01 19.11
C PHE A 99 -15.10 -0.13 18.09
N SER A 100 -15.71 0.96 18.55
CA SER A 100 -16.34 1.95 17.66
C SER A 100 -15.31 2.65 16.75
N VAL A 101 -14.11 2.94 17.25
CA VAL A 101 -12.98 3.48 16.46
C VAL A 101 -12.51 2.47 15.40
N LEU A 102 -12.56 1.18 15.72
CA LEU A 102 -12.26 0.09 14.79
C LEU A 102 -13.42 -0.20 13.80
N GLY A 103 -14.54 0.54 13.91
CA GLY A 103 -15.71 0.38 13.04
C GLY A 103 -16.57 -0.84 13.36
N ILE A 104 -16.40 -1.42 14.55
CA ILE A 104 -17.14 -2.59 15.03
C ILE A 104 -18.32 -2.09 15.86
N GLU A 105 -19.54 -2.28 15.36
CA GLU A 105 -20.76 -1.99 16.11
C GLU A 105 -21.07 -3.11 17.11
N VAL A 106 -20.70 -2.90 18.38
CA VAL A 106 -20.90 -3.87 19.47
C VAL A 106 -22.36 -3.92 19.98
N SER A 107 -23.33 -3.77 19.07
CA SER A 107 -24.76 -3.73 19.41
C SER A 107 -25.29 -5.05 19.99
N ASP A 108 -24.56 -6.15 19.76
CA ASP A 108 -24.78 -7.44 20.39
C ASP A 108 -23.44 -8.14 20.66
N ALA A 109 -22.91 -7.92 21.86
CA ALA A 109 -21.65 -8.50 22.35
C ALA A 109 -21.60 -10.03 22.20
N ILE A 110 -22.74 -10.69 22.38
CA ILE A 110 -22.86 -12.15 22.34
C ILE A 110 -22.69 -12.64 20.90
N SER A 111 -23.48 -12.07 19.98
CA SER A 111 -23.38 -12.38 18.56
C SER A 111 -22.01 -12.06 17.97
N PHE A 112 -21.33 -11.02 18.48
CA PHE A 112 -19.99 -10.68 18.04
C PHE A 112 -18.92 -11.66 18.57
N PHE A 113 -19.03 -12.08 19.83
CA PHE A 113 -18.14 -13.10 20.40
C PHE A 113 -18.31 -14.44 19.67
N GLU A 114 -19.55 -14.89 19.45
CA GLU A 114 -19.84 -16.11 18.67
C GLU A 114 -19.37 -16.03 17.21
N ALA A 115 -19.26 -14.82 16.64
CA ALA A 115 -18.74 -14.64 15.29
C ALA A 115 -17.21 -14.75 15.22
N LEU A 116 -16.51 -14.46 16.33
CA LEU A 116 -15.06 -14.60 16.48
C LEU A 116 -14.65 -16.01 16.92
N ASP A 117 -15.47 -16.65 17.76
CA ASP A 117 -15.29 -18.03 18.26
C ASP A 117 -15.60 -19.04 17.14
N VAL A 118 -14.62 -19.29 16.25
CA VAL A 118 -14.78 -20.19 15.10
C VAL A 118 -14.79 -21.66 15.54
N ASP A 119 -14.09 -21.99 16.61
CA ASP A 119 -13.93 -23.36 17.09
C ASP A 119 -15.00 -23.78 18.12
N GLY A 120 -15.78 -22.83 18.64
CA GLY A 120 -16.85 -23.05 19.60
C GLY A 120 -16.35 -23.37 21.00
N SER A 121 -15.11 -22.97 21.32
CA SER A 121 -14.48 -23.22 22.62
C SER A 121 -14.99 -22.29 23.73
N HIS A 122 -15.70 -21.22 23.36
CA HIS A 122 -16.13 -20.13 24.24
C HIS A 122 -14.97 -19.36 24.89
N GLU A 123 -13.78 -19.46 24.31
CA GLU A 123 -12.57 -18.73 24.66
C GLU A 123 -11.96 -18.19 23.36
N LEU A 124 -11.62 -16.89 23.31
CA LEU A 124 -10.96 -16.32 22.13
C LEU A 124 -9.46 -16.35 22.30
N VAL A 125 -8.77 -17.03 21.39
CA VAL A 125 -7.30 -16.99 21.31
C VAL A 125 -6.87 -15.74 20.51
N ILE A 126 -5.63 -15.29 20.68
CA ILE A 126 -5.13 -14.09 19.98
C ILE A 126 -5.28 -14.17 18.46
N ASP A 127 -5.12 -15.36 17.88
CA ASP A 127 -5.29 -15.60 16.44
C ASP A 127 -6.75 -15.49 15.97
N GLU A 128 -7.73 -15.65 16.87
CA GLU A 128 -9.15 -15.49 16.59
C GLU A 128 -9.61 -14.04 16.78
N PHE A 129 -8.84 -13.26 17.55
CA PHE A 129 -9.12 -11.86 17.82
C PHE A 129 -8.52 -10.88 16.78
N VAL A 130 -7.48 -11.28 16.04
CA VAL A 130 -6.67 -10.42 15.13
C VAL A 130 -6.89 -10.70 13.64
#